data_AF-A0A936UBN6-F1
#
_entry.id   AF-A0A936UBN6-F1
#
_cell.length_a   1.000
_cell.length_b   1.000
_cell.length_c   1.000
_cell.angle_alpha   90.00
_cell.angle_beta   90.00
_cell.angle_gamma   90.00
#
_symmetry.space_group_name_H-M   'P 1'
#
loop_
_entity.id
_entity.type
_entity.pdbx_description
1 polymer ?
#
loop_
_entity_poly.entity_id
_entity_poly.type
_entity_poly.pdbx_seq_one_letter_code
_entity_poly.pdbx_strand_id
1 'polypeptide(L)'
;MKNRNAIAAALLAGVLSVAGCSSNSQGDDASPVFLSVSYNLLPEAWNVGSGAALQFEETELKSVLKNPTGGTSSFLDTRLDDYVVEWQRIDGGTKVPEPETFGGNVLVPAGGTSSLTNYPYMSRTALLRAPLDQLLPFNGGIDRETGRSEIRCRATVTYRGRTLSGQPVRGVGFLRHDVSLQRRDPERRRPGELRTA
;
A
#
# COMPACT_ATOMS: atom_id res chain seq x y z
N MET A 1 -59.77 16.66 18.09
CA MET A 1 -58.81 15.54 18.15
C MET A 1 -58.76 14.85 16.79
N LYS A 2 -57.70 15.03 15.99
CA LYS A 2 -57.20 14.09 14.96
C LYS A 2 -56.04 14.70 14.17
N ASN A 3 -54.84 14.49 14.71
CA ASN A 3 -53.61 14.05 14.05
C ASN A 3 -53.33 14.59 12.64
N ARG A 4 -52.81 15.83 12.57
CA ARG A 4 -51.87 16.27 11.53
C ARG A 4 -50.50 15.73 11.98
N ASN A 5 -49.89 14.77 11.26
CA ASN A 5 -48.46 14.40 11.31
C ASN A 5 -48.24 13.03 10.62
N ALA A 6 -48.53 12.91 9.32
CA ALA A 6 -48.28 11.65 8.59
C ALA A 6 -47.86 11.84 7.12
N ILE A 7 -47.31 12.99 6.73
CA ILE A 7 -46.90 13.25 5.33
C ILE A 7 -45.45 13.78 5.23
N ALA A 8 -44.65 13.67 6.29
CA ALA A 8 -43.26 14.18 6.30
C ALA A 8 -42.17 13.10 6.45
N ALA A 9 -42.52 11.81 6.37
CA ALA A 9 -41.58 10.70 6.64
C ALA A 9 -41.30 9.77 5.45
N ALA A 10 -41.78 10.10 4.24
CA ALA A 10 -41.62 9.24 3.04
C ALA A 10 -40.65 9.80 1.98
N LEU A 11 -40.04 10.96 2.21
CA LEU A 11 -39.14 11.63 1.24
C LEU A 11 -37.66 11.70 1.69
N LEU A 12 -37.31 11.03 2.80
CA LEU A 12 -35.96 11.07 3.38
C LEU A 12 -35.27 9.70 3.46
N ALA A 13 -35.63 8.76 2.58
CA ALA A 13 -35.11 7.38 2.58
C ALA A 13 -34.64 6.90 1.20
N GLY A 14 -34.08 7.80 0.37
CA GLY A 14 -33.81 7.52 -1.05
C GLY A 14 -32.44 7.89 -1.60
N VAL A 15 -31.44 8.27 -0.79
CA VAL A 15 -30.07 8.54 -1.29
C VAL A 15 -29.00 8.10 -0.28
N LEU A 16 -29.10 6.87 0.23
CA LEU A 16 -28.04 6.22 1.01
C LEU A 16 -27.71 4.87 0.37
N SER A 17 -27.18 4.91 -0.85
CA SER A 17 -26.49 3.75 -1.45
C SER A 17 -25.71 4.16 -2.69
N VAL A 18 -24.75 5.08 -2.55
CA VAL A 18 -23.51 4.90 -3.32
C VAL A 18 -22.68 3.96 -2.48
N ALA A 19 -23.05 2.68 -2.53
CA ALA A 19 -22.11 1.62 -2.22
C ALA A 19 -20.85 1.96 -3.01
N GLY A 20 -19.73 2.05 -2.29
CA GLY A 20 -18.41 1.97 -2.89
C GLY A 20 -18.32 0.61 -3.59
N CYS A 21 -18.85 0.54 -4.80
CA CYS A 21 -18.45 -0.45 -5.77
C CYS A 21 -16.98 -0.14 -6.00
N SER A 22 -16.11 -0.93 -5.38
CA SER A 22 -14.77 -1.15 -5.87
C SER A 22 -14.91 -1.51 -7.35
N SER A 23 -14.76 -0.52 -8.23
CA SER A 23 -14.65 -0.77 -9.66
C SER A 23 -13.32 -1.49 -9.84
N ASN A 24 -13.34 -2.81 -9.74
CA ASN A 24 -12.22 -3.62 -10.14
C ASN A 24 -12.19 -3.62 -11.68
N SER A 25 -11.65 -2.55 -12.26
CA SER A 25 -11.51 -2.42 -13.72
C SER A 25 -10.45 -3.36 -14.29
N GLN A 26 -9.86 -4.25 -13.47
CA GLN A 26 -8.94 -5.30 -13.95
C GLN A 26 -9.61 -6.25 -14.95
N GLY A 27 -10.96 -6.37 -14.89
CA GLY A 27 -11.76 -7.09 -15.87
C GLY A 27 -11.79 -6.43 -17.26
N ASP A 28 -11.68 -5.10 -17.32
CA ASP A 28 -11.87 -4.30 -18.54
C ASP A 28 -10.59 -4.15 -19.38
N ASP A 29 -9.43 -4.53 -18.84
CA ASP A 29 -8.17 -4.52 -19.59
C ASP A 29 -8.17 -5.60 -20.68
N ALA A 30 -7.72 -5.25 -21.91
CA ALA A 30 -7.63 -6.18 -23.03
C ALA A 30 -6.67 -7.37 -22.81
N SER A 31 -5.88 -7.34 -21.73
CA SER A 31 -4.97 -8.42 -21.38
C SER A 31 -5.72 -9.70 -20.98
N PRO A 32 -5.27 -10.87 -21.47
CA PRO A 32 -5.79 -12.18 -21.07
C PRO A 32 -5.36 -12.60 -19.66
N VAL A 33 -4.50 -11.81 -19.00
CA VAL A 33 -4.01 -12.02 -17.64
C VAL A 33 -4.19 -10.77 -16.79
N PHE A 34 -4.41 -10.96 -15.49
CA PHE A 34 -4.33 -9.91 -14.47
C PHE A 34 -3.42 -10.35 -13.33
N LEU A 35 -2.88 -9.40 -12.57
CA LEU A 35 -1.97 -9.68 -11.46
C LEU A 35 -2.69 -9.58 -10.12
N SER A 36 -2.56 -10.64 -9.33
CA SER A 36 -2.89 -10.64 -7.90
C SER A 36 -1.59 -10.49 -7.10
N VAL A 37 -1.63 -9.67 -6.05
CA VAL A 37 -0.46 -9.34 -5.23
C VAL A 37 -0.69 -9.82 -3.80
N SER A 38 0.32 -10.44 -3.21
CA SER A 38 0.36 -10.75 -1.77
C SER A 38 1.72 -10.41 -1.18
N TYR A 39 1.73 -10.11 0.13
CA TYR A 39 2.92 -9.64 0.83
C TYR A 39 3.16 -10.49 2.08
N ASN A 40 4.40 -10.92 2.27
CA ASN A 40 4.93 -11.29 3.57
C ASN A 40 5.66 -10.06 4.12
N LEU A 41 5.17 -9.52 5.23
CA LEU A 41 5.57 -8.21 5.74
C LEU A 41 6.58 -8.33 6.90
N LEU A 42 7.66 -7.56 6.79
CA LEU A 42 8.63 -7.21 7.84
C LEU A 42 8.14 -5.92 8.59
N PRO A 43 8.73 -5.56 9.76
CA PRO A 43 8.00 -5.17 10.97
C PRO A 43 7.11 -3.91 10.89
N GLU A 44 6.07 -3.92 11.73
CA GLU A 44 5.02 -2.90 11.89
C GLU A 44 5.53 -1.49 12.25
N ALA A 45 6.75 -1.39 12.78
CA ALA A 45 7.37 -0.13 13.15
C ALA A 45 8.79 0.01 12.58
N TRP A 46 9.09 1.18 12.03
CA TRP A 46 10.38 1.49 11.41
C TRP A 46 10.97 2.78 11.95
N ASN A 47 12.27 2.75 12.25
CA ASN A 47 13.00 3.93 12.68
C ASN A 47 13.42 4.78 11.47
N VAL A 48 12.87 5.99 11.32
CA VAL A 48 13.24 6.91 10.22
C VAL A 48 14.73 7.30 10.24
N GLY A 49 15.36 7.23 11.41
CA GLY A 49 16.78 7.51 11.61
C GLY A 49 17.71 6.33 11.34
N SER A 50 17.19 5.16 10.95
CA SER A 50 18.01 3.97 10.65
C SER A 50 18.95 4.20 9.45
N GLY A 51 18.58 5.10 8.54
CA GLY A 51 19.32 5.34 7.31
C GLY A 51 19.20 4.22 6.28
N ALA A 52 18.35 3.21 6.51
CA ALA A 52 18.05 2.14 5.57
C ALA A 52 16.69 2.38 4.89
N ALA A 53 16.58 1.96 3.62
CA ALA A 53 15.30 1.97 2.90
C ALA A 53 14.33 0.95 3.51
N LEU A 54 13.03 1.20 3.40
CA LEU A 54 12.04 0.19 3.76
C LEU A 54 11.88 -0.76 2.58
N GLN A 55 11.91 -2.06 2.87
CA GLN A 55 11.87 -3.12 1.86
C GLN A 55 10.86 -4.19 2.26
N PHE A 56 10.26 -4.82 1.26
CA PHE A 56 9.49 -6.04 1.45
C PHE A 56 10.42 -7.19 1.77
N GLU A 57 10.03 -8.06 2.70
CA GLU A 57 10.68 -9.37 2.85
C GLU A 57 10.48 -10.16 1.56
N GLU A 58 9.22 -10.36 1.23
CA GLU A 58 8.79 -11.05 0.04
C GLU A 58 7.45 -10.49 -0.43
N THR A 59 7.38 -10.18 -1.72
CA THR A 59 6.12 -9.93 -2.43
C THR A 59 5.91 -11.06 -3.41
N GLU A 60 4.75 -11.70 -3.39
CA GLU A 60 4.37 -12.68 -4.40
C GLU A 60 3.41 -12.04 -5.40
N LEU A 61 3.81 -12.04 -6.68
CA LEU A 61 2.97 -11.68 -7.81
C LEU A 61 2.46 -12.95 -8.47
N LYS A 62 1.14 -13.10 -8.52
CA LYS A 62 0.46 -14.18 -9.20
C LYS A 62 -0.21 -13.68 -10.46
N SER A 63 0.13 -14.26 -11.60
CA SER A 63 -0.59 -14.04 -12.85
C SER A 63 -1.80 -14.97 -12.91
N VAL A 64 -2.99 -14.41 -13.10
CA VAL A 64 -4.24 -15.16 -13.21
C VAL A 64 -4.80 -14.99 -14.62
N LEU A 65 -5.04 -16.11 -15.30
CA LEU A 65 -5.66 -16.14 -16.62
C LEU A 65 -7.14 -15.79 -16.50
N LYS A 66 -7.63 -14.91 -17.38
CA LYS A 66 -9.07 -14.64 -17.50
C LYS A 66 -9.82 -15.85 -18.06
N ASN A 67 -9.19 -16.63 -18.94
CA ASN A 67 -9.71 -17.90 -19.44
C ASN A 67 -8.76 -19.06 -19.08
N PRO A 68 -9.02 -19.81 -17.99
CA PRO A 68 -8.15 -20.90 -17.55
C PRO A 68 -8.18 -22.12 -18.49
N THR A 69 -9.17 -22.22 -19.38
CA THR A 69 -9.30 -23.34 -20.34
C THR A 69 -8.59 -23.09 -21.68
N GLY A 70 -8.14 -21.85 -21.95
CA GLY A 70 -7.59 -21.42 -23.24
C GLY A 70 -6.15 -21.83 -23.53
N GLY A 71 -5.51 -22.62 -22.65
CA GLY A 71 -4.08 -22.93 -22.73
C GLY A 71 -3.19 -21.75 -22.32
N THR A 72 -1.97 -22.04 -21.89
CA THR A 72 -0.93 -21.04 -21.59
C THR A 72 0.11 -21.01 -22.70
N SER A 73 0.70 -19.84 -22.94
CA SER A 73 1.89 -19.70 -23.77
C SER A 73 2.82 -18.66 -23.14
N SER A 74 4.11 -18.73 -23.46
CA SER A 74 5.10 -17.75 -22.96
C SER A 74 4.80 -16.32 -23.41
N PHE A 75 4.06 -16.12 -24.51
CA PHE A 75 3.62 -14.78 -24.92
C PHE A 75 2.68 -14.10 -23.92
N LEU A 76 2.04 -14.90 -23.05
CA LEU A 76 1.17 -14.41 -21.98
C LEU A 76 1.94 -14.09 -20.69
N ASP A 77 3.23 -14.41 -20.62
CA ASP A 77 4.07 -14.07 -19.47
C ASP A 77 4.13 -12.56 -19.32
N THR A 78 4.03 -12.08 -18.08
CA THR A 78 4.00 -10.64 -17.79
C THR A 78 5.38 -10.18 -17.37
N ARG A 79 5.99 -9.29 -18.14
CA ARG A 79 7.15 -8.52 -17.70
C ARG A 79 6.66 -7.34 -16.88
N LEU A 80 7.05 -7.29 -15.61
CA LEU A 80 6.87 -6.10 -14.79
C LEU A 80 7.84 -5.01 -15.28
N ASP A 81 7.34 -3.80 -15.50
CA ASP A 81 8.15 -2.63 -15.91
C ASP A 81 8.53 -1.80 -14.68
N ASP A 82 7.54 -1.52 -13.84
CA ASP A 82 7.72 -0.73 -12.61
C ASP A 82 6.58 -0.98 -11.61
N TYR A 83 6.74 -0.40 -10.42
CA TYR A 83 5.66 -0.27 -9.45
C TYR A 83 5.72 1.10 -8.78
N VAL A 84 4.53 1.62 -8.46
CA VAL A 84 4.35 2.91 -7.80
C VAL A 84 3.81 2.68 -6.41
N VAL A 85 4.41 3.33 -5.41
CA VAL A 85 3.99 3.30 -4.01
C VAL A 85 3.37 4.65 -3.66
N GLU A 86 2.09 4.62 -3.30
CA GLU A 86 1.32 5.80 -2.91
C GLU A 86 0.95 5.70 -1.43
N TRP A 87 1.08 6.82 -0.72
CA TRP A 87 0.92 6.88 0.73
C TRP A 87 -0.36 7.59 1.14
N GLN A 88 -0.97 7.08 2.21
CA GLN A 88 -2.11 7.69 2.88
C GLN A 88 -1.86 7.74 4.37
N ARG A 89 -2.12 8.88 5.00
CA ARG A 89 -2.11 9.00 6.46
C ARG A 89 -3.38 8.42 7.07
N ILE A 90 -3.23 7.74 8.21
CA ILE A 90 -4.31 7.03 8.91
C ILE A 90 -4.44 7.41 10.39
N ASP A 91 -3.62 8.35 10.85
CA ASP A 91 -3.49 8.84 12.22
C ASP A 91 -3.96 10.29 12.39
N GLY A 92 -4.61 10.85 11.36
CA GLY A 92 -5.31 12.13 11.42
C GLY A 92 -4.55 13.34 10.88
N GLY A 93 -3.28 13.22 10.51
CA GLY A 93 -2.59 14.30 9.79
C GLY A 93 -2.80 14.24 8.28
N THR A 94 -2.33 15.27 7.57
CA THR A 94 -2.69 15.53 6.17
C THR A 94 -1.52 15.42 5.21
N LYS A 95 -0.29 15.66 5.68
CA LYS A 95 0.90 15.56 4.84
C LYS A 95 1.36 14.12 4.76
N VAL A 96 1.46 13.59 3.55
CA VAL A 96 1.95 12.24 3.25
C VAL A 96 3.33 12.30 2.57
N PRO A 97 4.15 11.24 2.68
CA PRO A 97 5.33 11.10 1.83
C PRO A 97 4.96 11.17 0.34
N GLU A 98 5.86 11.70 -0.47
CA GLU A 98 5.68 11.74 -1.92
C GLU A 98 5.60 10.31 -2.49
N PRO A 99 4.74 10.06 -3.51
CA PRO A 99 4.75 8.79 -4.22
C PRO A 99 6.10 8.50 -4.85
N GLU A 100 6.54 7.25 -4.78
CA GLU A 100 7.79 6.80 -5.40
C GLU A 100 7.54 5.72 -6.45
N THR A 101 8.31 5.75 -7.53
CA THR A 101 8.31 4.72 -8.56
C THR A 101 9.61 3.95 -8.50
N PHE A 102 9.50 2.62 -8.53
CA PHE A 102 10.61 1.70 -8.47
C PHE A 102 10.59 0.77 -9.68
N GLY A 103 11.77 0.36 -10.14
CA GLY A 103 11.88 -0.55 -11.29
C GLY A 103 11.34 -1.95 -10.99
N GLY A 104 10.57 -2.49 -11.92
CA GLY A 104 10.19 -3.88 -11.98
C GLY A 104 11.07 -4.56 -13.01
N ASN A 105 11.79 -5.61 -12.61
CA ASN A 105 12.58 -6.40 -13.56
C ASN A 105 12.37 -7.89 -13.29
N VAL A 106 11.09 -8.25 -13.23
CA VAL A 106 10.63 -9.60 -12.90
C VAL A 106 9.67 -10.05 -13.98
N LEU A 107 9.85 -11.30 -14.42
CA LEU A 107 8.92 -11.98 -15.30
C LEU A 107 7.97 -12.82 -14.45
N VAL A 108 6.67 -12.66 -14.64
CA VAL A 108 5.62 -13.43 -13.98
C VAL A 108 5.03 -14.41 -15.00
N PRO A 109 5.27 -15.73 -14.87
CA PRO A 109 4.74 -16.71 -15.80
C PRO A 109 3.21 -16.66 -15.87
N ALA A 110 2.62 -16.86 -17.05
CA ALA A 110 1.19 -16.89 -17.23
C ALA A 110 0.53 -18.02 -16.41
N GLY A 111 -0.40 -17.68 -15.53
CA GLY A 111 -1.01 -18.66 -14.61
C GLY A 111 -0.10 -19.11 -13.46
N GLY A 112 1.11 -18.55 -13.36
CA GLY A 112 2.11 -18.87 -12.35
C GLY A 112 2.33 -17.73 -11.36
N THR A 113 3.40 -17.87 -10.57
CA THR A 113 3.81 -16.91 -9.55
C THR A 113 5.29 -16.55 -9.70
N SER A 114 5.63 -15.34 -9.27
CA SER A 114 7.02 -14.89 -9.10
C SER A 114 7.14 -14.11 -7.81
N SER A 115 8.26 -14.27 -7.10
CA SER A 115 8.56 -13.54 -5.87
C SER A 115 9.54 -12.41 -6.09
N LEU A 116 9.36 -11.33 -5.32
CA LEU A 116 10.24 -10.17 -5.24
C LEU A 116 10.73 -10.06 -3.80
N THR A 117 12.03 -10.25 -3.61
CA THR A 117 12.68 -10.24 -2.29
C THR A 117 13.53 -8.98 -2.13
N ASN A 118 13.44 -8.32 -0.97
CA ASN A 118 14.19 -7.09 -0.66
C ASN A 118 13.91 -5.91 -1.62
N TYR A 119 12.73 -5.89 -2.23
CA TYR A 119 12.32 -4.77 -3.10
C TYR A 119 11.92 -3.57 -2.23
N PRO A 120 12.47 -2.37 -2.47
CA PRO A 120 12.17 -1.19 -1.68
C PRO A 120 10.77 -0.66 -1.94
N TYR A 121 10.10 -0.18 -0.90
CA TYR A 121 8.85 0.57 -1.04
C TYR A 121 8.91 1.99 -0.47
N MET A 122 10.01 2.33 0.20
CA MET A 122 10.35 3.71 0.53
C MET A 122 11.87 3.87 0.46
N SER A 123 12.33 4.83 -0.32
CA SER A 123 13.75 5.13 -0.46
C SER A 123 14.32 5.74 0.83
N ARG A 124 15.62 5.60 1.02
CA ARG A 124 16.33 6.29 2.09
C ARG A 124 16.13 7.81 2.04
N THR A 125 16.07 8.37 0.83
CA THR A 125 15.90 9.82 0.65
C THR A 125 14.51 10.27 1.07
N ALA A 126 13.47 9.47 0.81
CA ALA A 126 12.11 9.77 1.25
C ALA A 126 11.99 9.84 2.78
N LEU A 127 12.73 9.01 3.52
CA LEU A 127 12.78 9.07 5.00
C LEU A 127 13.34 10.38 5.56
N LEU A 128 14.11 11.11 4.75
CA LEU A 128 14.74 12.38 5.14
C LEU A 128 13.97 13.61 4.64
N ARG A 129 12.81 13.41 3.99
CA ARG A 129 11.96 14.49 3.48
C ARG A 129 10.72 14.65 4.35
N ALA A 130 10.09 15.82 4.23
CA ALA A 130 8.77 16.03 4.80
C ALA A 130 7.78 14.98 4.27
N PRO A 131 6.88 14.45 5.11
CA PRO A 131 6.64 14.83 6.51
C PRO A 131 7.51 14.09 7.55
N LEU A 132 8.37 13.16 7.12
CA LEU A 132 9.08 12.21 7.99
C LEU A 132 10.33 12.81 8.65
N ASP A 133 10.94 13.80 8.00
CA ASP A 133 12.08 14.56 8.52
C ASP A 133 11.83 15.14 9.92
N GLN A 134 10.58 15.45 10.26
CA GLN A 134 10.16 15.98 11.56
C GLN A 134 10.41 15.01 12.72
N LEU A 135 10.39 13.70 12.42
CA LEU A 135 10.64 12.64 13.39
C LEU A 135 12.13 12.44 13.67
N LEU A 136 13.02 13.10 12.91
CA LEU A 136 14.45 13.05 13.16
C LEU A 136 14.80 13.77 14.46
N PRO A 137 15.80 13.29 15.23
CA PRO A 137 16.13 13.86 16.55
C PRO A 137 16.44 15.36 16.52
N PHE A 138 17.08 15.84 15.46
CA PHE A 138 17.46 17.25 15.31
C PHE A 138 16.29 18.17 14.93
N ASN A 139 15.15 17.60 14.50
CA ASN A 139 13.95 18.35 14.12
C ASN A 139 12.85 18.33 15.21
N GLY A 140 13.18 17.86 16.41
CA GLY A 140 12.26 17.77 17.55
C GLY A 140 11.68 16.37 17.77
N GLY A 141 11.72 15.49 16.77
CA GLY A 141 11.30 14.09 16.89
C GLY A 141 9.79 13.91 17.08
N ILE A 142 9.00 14.89 16.61
CA ILE A 142 7.55 14.97 16.79
C ILE A 142 6.93 15.43 15.47
N ASP A 143 5.86 14.75 15.05
CA ASP A 143 4.99 15.20 13.98
C ASP A 143 4.23 16.45 14.42
N ARG A 144 4.43 17.57 13.70
CA ARG A 144 3.80 18.86 14.04
C ARG A 144 2.30 18.86 13.82
N GLU A 145 1.74 17.97 13.00
CA GLU A 145 0.30 17.91 12.77
C GLU A 145 -0.44 17.20 13.91
N THR A 146 0.14 16.12 14.46
CA THR A 146 -0.53 15.28 15.46
C THR A 146 0.05 15.37 16.86
N GLY A 147 1.22 15.98 17.02
CA GLY A 147 1.95 16.04 18.29
C GLY A 147 2.52 14.70 18.76
N ARG A 148 2.54 13.68 17.88
CA ARG A 148 3.04 12.32 18.19
C ARG A 148 4.48 12.13 17.75
N SER A 149 5.19 11.22 18.40
CA SER A 149 6.55 10.80 18.00
C SER A 149 6.55 9.71 16.92
N GLU A 150 5.43 9.56 16.22
CA GLU A 150 5.23 8.60 15.14
C GLU A 150 4.35 9.21 14.06
N ILE A 151 4.51 8.75 12.83
CA ILE A 151 3.58 8.96 11.72
C ILE A 151 3.14 7.60 11.24
N ARG A 152 1.83 7.35 11.20
CA ARG A 152 1.26 6.10 10.69
C ARG A 152 0.70 6.32 9.30
N CYS A 153 1.19 5.52 8.37
CA CYS A 153 0.75 5.54 6.99
C CYS A 153 0.32 4.15 6.51
N ARG A 154 -0.56 4.14 5.54
CA ARG A 154 -0.88 2.98 4.70
C ARG A 154 -0.32 3.23 3.31
N ALA A 155 0.24 2.20 2.69
CA ALA A 155 0.67 2.27 1.29
C ALA A 155 -0.24 1.46 0.37
N THR A 156 -0.51 2.02 -0.80
CA THR A 156 -1.06 1.32 -1.95
C THR A 156 0.04 1.14 -2.96
N VAL A 157 0.25 -0.08 -3.44
CA VAL A 157 1.28 -0.38 -4.44
C VAL A 157 0.62 -0.80 -5.74
N THR A 158 0.88 -0.06 -6.80
CA THR A 158 0.41 -0.38 -8.15
C THR A 158 1.56 -0.94 -8.97
N TYR A 159 1.47 -2.22 -9.32
CA TYR A 159 2.38 -2.92 -10.22
C TYR A 159 1.93 -2.72 -11.67
N ARG A 160 2.85 -2.30 -12.53
CA ARG A 160 2.59 -2.04 -13.95
C ARG A 160 3.56 -2.85 -14.79
N GLY A 161 3.02 -3.52 -15.79
CA GLY A 161 3.81 -4.31 -16.72
C GLY A 161 3.08 -4.53 -18.02
N ARG A 162 3.64 -5.42 -18.83
CA ARG A 162 3.06 -5.85 -20.10
C ARG A 162 3.29 -7.34 -20.29
N THR A 163 2.36 -8.01 -20.97
CA THR A 163 2.62 -9.35 -21.49
C THR A 163 3.77 -9.30 -22.49
N LEU A 164 4.43 -10.43 -22.76
CA LEU A 164 5.43 -10.50 -23.85
C LEU A 164 4.80 -10.28 -25.24
N SER A 165 3.47 -10.42 -25.37
CA SER A 165 2.70 -9.98 -26.54
C SER A 165 2.42 -8.47 -26.59
N GLY A 166 2.82 -7.69 -25.58
CA GLY A 166 2.73 -6.24 -25.53
C GLY A 166 1.45 -5.67 -24.92
N GLN A 167 0.56 -6.49 -24.37
CA GLN A 167 -0.69 -6.03 -23.75
C GLN A 167 -0.41 -5.51 -22.33
N PRO A 168 -0.97 -4.36 -21.93
CA PRO A 168 -0.75 -3.80 -20.60
C PRO A 168 -1.38 -4.70 -19.53
N VAL A 169 -0.65 -4.87 -18.43
CA VAL A 169 -1.09 -5.63 -17.25
C VAL A 169 -0.89 -4.77 -16.01
N ARG A 170 -1.92 -4.73 -15.16
CA ARG A 170 -1.89 -4.01 -13.90
C ARG A 170 -2.26 -4.93 -12.74
N GLY A 171 -1.57 -4.76 -11.62
CA GLY A 171 -1.91 -5.35 -10.33
C GLY A 171 -1.89 -4.29 -9.25
N VAL A 172 -2.83 -4.35 -8.31
CA VAL A 172 -2.84 -3.45 -7.14
C VAL A 172 -2.79 -4.30 -5.89
N GLY A 173 -1.85 -3.99 -5.02
CA GLY A 173 -1.76 -4.56 -3.68
C GLY A 173 -1.81 -3.46 -2.62
N PHE A 174 -2.33 -3.82 -1.45
CA PHE A 174 -2.42 -2.92 -0.30
C PHE A 174 -1.57 -3.48 0.84
N LEU A 175 -0.80 -2.61 1.48
CA LEU A 175 -0.16 -2.98 2.74
C LEU A 175 -1.25 -2.99 3.82
N ARG A 176 -1.64 -4.19 4.23
CA ARG A 176 -2.71 -4.40 5.22
C ARG A 176 -2.31 -3.99 6.62
N HIS A 177 -1.01 -3.95 6.90
CA HIS A 177 -0.48 -3.42 8.15
C HIS A 177 -0.11 -1.96 7.99
N ASP A 178 -0.43 -1.21 9.03
CA ASP A 178 -0.09 0.19 9.12
C ASP A 178 1.43 0.30 9.35
N VAL A 179 2.11 1.10 8.54
CA VAL A 179 3.53 1.36 8.74
C VAL A 179 3.65 2.47 9.77
N SER A 180 4.11 2.13 10.97
CA SER A 180 4.45 3.12 12.00
C SER A 180 5.88 3.59 11.81
N LEU A 181 6.05 4.85 11.40
CA LEU A 181 7.36 5.48 11.23
C LEU A 181 7.67 6.23 12.51
N GLN A 182 8.72 5.82 13.22
CA GLN A 182 9.04 6.29 14.56
C GLN A 182 10.49 6.77 14.68
N ARG A 183 10.78 7.46 15.79
CA ARG A 183 12.14 7.88 16.16
C ARG A 183 13.03 6.72 16.66
N ARG A 184 12.46 5.73 17.34
CA ARG A 184 13.22 4.68 18.04
C ARG A 184 12.92 3.31 17.45
N ASP A 185 13.93 2.45 17.52
CA ASP A 185 13.79 1.02 17.27
C ASP A 185 12.81 0.42 18.28
N PRO A 186 11.75 -0.30 17.86
CA PRO A 186 10.78 -0.91 18.77
C PRO A 186 11.42 -1.88 19.78
N GLU A 187 12.59 -2.45 19.47
CA GLU A 187 13.30 -3.38 20.36
C GLU A 187 14.15 -2.71 21.45
N ARG A 188 14.49 -1.42 21.33
CA ARG A 188 15.22 -0.70 22.38
C ARG A 188 14.28 -0.04 23.38
N ARG A 189 13.59 -0.85 24.19
CA ARG A 189 13.07 -0.38 25.48
C ARG A 189 14.24 0.10 26.34
N ARG A 190 14.04 1.20 27.08
CA ARG A 190 15.08 1.79 27.92
C ARG A 190 15.51 0.75 28.98
N PRO A 191 16.81 0.45 29.13
CA PRO A 191 17.29 -0.16 30.35
C PRO A 191 17.09 0.87 31.47
N GLY A 192 16.06 0.71 32.31
CA GLY A 192 15.86 1.59 33.47
C GLY A 192 14.44 1.92 33.89
N GLU A 193 13.38 1.49 33.18
CA GLU A 193 12.03 1.51 33.77
C GLU A 193 11.90 0.33 34.75
N LEU A 194 12.52 0.50 35.92
CA LEU A 194 12.19 -0.28 37.10
C LEU A 194 10.70 -0.10 37.39
N ARG A 195 9.97 -1.21 37.39
CA ARG A 195 8.69 -1.34 38.08
C ARG A 195 8.90 -0.93 39.54
N THR A 196 8.38 0.22 39.94
CA THR A 196 8.04 0.45 41.34
C THR A 196 6.70 -0.25 41.56
N ALA A 197 6.76 -1.34 42.32
CA ALA A 197 5.61 -1.94 42.99
C ALA A 197 5.23 -1.11 44.22
#